data_AF-A0A443RZ72-F1
#
_entry.id   AF-A0A443RZ72-F1
#
_cell.length_a   1.000
_cell.length_b   1.000
_cell.length_c   1.000
_cell.angle_alpha   90.00
_cell.angle_beta   90.00
_cell.angle_gamma   90.00
#
_symmetry.space_group_name_H-M   'P 1'
#
loop_
_entity.id
_entity.type
_entity.pdbx_description
1 polymer ?
#
loop_
_entity_poly.entity_id
_entity_poly.type
_entity_poly.pdbx_seq_one_letter_code
_entity_poly.pdbx_strand_id
1 'polypeptide(L)'
;MMFCTYALKKQFRILHSVFKQQWGGFNDPRDKALCMSMNFINENNEKQIMVNQQIFGSLKSDDTIIAIQVHNRSDYLKIAIDALEKVKGIEKTLIVFSHSVFDPKINKLVRNIKFAKVMQIFYPYSTQLFPHSFPGDDPND
;
A
#
# COMPACT_ATOMS: atom_id res chain seq x y z
N MET A 1 -21.55 -9.92 6.79
CA MET A 1 -20.43 -9.79 5.82
C MET A 1 -20.14 -8.35 5.39
N MET A 2 -21.12 -7.43 5.43
CA MET A 2 -20.97 -6.03 4.97
C MET A 2 -20.31 -5.07 5.98
N PHE A 3 -20.23 -5.45 7.27
CA PHE A 3 -19.75 -4.55 8.34
C PHE A 3 -18.22 -4.46 8.47
N CYS A 4 -17.48 -5.55 8.20
CA CYS A 4 -16.02 -5.57 8.31
C CYS A 4 -15.34 -4.75 7.18
N THR A 5 -15.86 -4.86 5.95
CA THR A 5 -15.46 -4.01 4.82
C THR A 5 -15.81 -2.53 5.05
N TYR A 6 -16.90 -2.24 5.76
CA TYR A 6 -17.31 -0.86 6.08
C TYR A 6 -16.41 -0.20 7.12
N ALA A 7 -15.97 -0.93 8.15
CA ALA A 7 -15.09 -0.41 9.19
C ALA A 7 -13.70 -0.07 8.62
N LEU A 8 -13.13 -0.97 7.81
CA LEU A 8 -11.88 -0.73 7.08
C LEU A 8 -12.03 0.45 6.11
N LYS A 9 -13.11 0.51 5.31
CA LYS A 9 -13.39 1.66 4.43
C LYS A 9 -13.53 2.97 5.18
N LYS A 10 -14.18 3.00 6.34
CA LYS A 10 -14.41 4.23 7.13
C LYS A 10 -13.09 4.75 7.71
N GLN A 11 -12.26 3.88 8.26
CA GLN A 11 -10.94 4.26 8.80
C GLN A 11 -9.98 4.72 7.69
N PHE A 12 -10.04 4.09 6.51
CA PHE A 12 -9.29 4.52 5.32
C PHE A 12 -9.78 5.84 4.72
N ARG A 13 -11.09 6.09 4.72
CA ARG A 13 -11.69 7.32 4.17
C ARG A 13 -11.33 8.55 5.00
N ILE A 14 -11.18 8.38 6.32
CA ILE A 14 -10.67 9.43 7.21
C ILE A 14 -9.22 9.77 6.86
N LEU A 15 -8.37 8.77 6.64
CA LEU A 15 -6.97 8.96 6.23
C LEU A 15 -6.86 9.65 4.87
N HIS A 16 -7.71 9.31 3.90
CA HIS A 16 -7.69 9.91 2.57
C HIS A 16 -8.27 11.33 2.51
N SER A 17 -9.29 11.64 3.33
CA SER A 17 -9.97 12.94 3.35
C SER A 17 -9.13 14.06 3.95
N VAL A 18 -8.32 13.77 4.96
CA VAL A 18 -7.44 14.77 5.60
C VAL A 18 -6.35 15.24 4.64
N PHE A 19 -5.88 14.37 3.75
CA PHE A 19 -4.76 14.67 2.87
C PHE A 19 -5.13 15.36 1.55
N LYS A 20 -6.36 15.22 1.05
CA LYS A 20 -6.79 15.79 -0.23
C LYS A 20 -6.94 17.33 -0.23
N GLN A 21 -7.03 17.96 0.94
CA GLN A 21 -7.32 19.40 1.05
C GLN A 21 -6.14 20.32 0.72
N GLN A 22 -4.91 19.81 0.58
CA GLN A 22 -3.74 20.69 0.74
C GLN A 22 -3.00 21.16 -0.53
N TRP A 23 -3.08 20.55 -1.74
CA TRP A 23 -2.18 21.00 -2.84
C TRP A 23 -2.74 20.90 -4.27
N GLY A 24 -2.34 21.85 -5.12
CA GLY A 24 -2.81 22.06 -6.49
C GLY A 24 -1.76 21.89 -7.61
N GLY A 25 -2.28 21.69 -8.84
CA GLY A 25 -1.69 22.04 -10.15
C GLY A 25 -0.35 21.42 -10.58
N PHE A 26 -0.39 20.33 -11.36
CA PHE A 26 0.75 19.63 -11.97
C PHE A 26 1.03 20.18 -13.40
N ASN A 27 2.26 20.61 -13.76
CA ASN A 27 2.57 21.30 -15.05
C ASN A 27 3.95 20.98 -15.71
N ASP A 28 4.70 19.94 -15.30
CA ASP A 28 6.04 19.57 -15.83
C ASP A 28 6.01 18.24 -16.65
N PRO A 29 6.72 18.08 -17.78
CA PRO A 29 6.74 16.81 -18.54
C PRO A 29 7.35 15.59 -17.82
N ARG A 30 8.18 15.76 -16.77
CA ARG A 30 8.62 14.70 -15.84
C ARG A 30 7.45 14.17 -14.99
N ASP A 31 6.36 14.91 -14.96
CA ASP A 31 5.14 14.54 -14.28
C ASP A 31 4.40 13.40 -14.97
N LYS A 32 4.70 13.02 -16.21
CA LYS A 32 3.93 11.93 -16.86
C LYS A 32 4.16 10.58 -16.18
N ALA A 33 5.39 10.26 -15.80
CA ALA A 33 5.70 9.01 -15.08
C ALA A 33 5.18 9.06 -13.63
N LEU A 34 5.22 10.24 -13.01
CA LEU A 34 4.67 10.50 -11.67
C LEU A 34 3.14 10.44 -11.67
N CYS A 35 2.48 10.98 -12.70
CA CYS A 35 1.03 10.98 -12.90
C CYS A 35 0.53 9.57 -13.22
N MET A 36 1.25 8.79 -14.04
CA MET A 36 0.94 7.36 -14.23
C MET A 36 1.06 6.59 -12.92
N SER A 37 2.12 6.85 -12.14
CA SER A 37 2.29 6.23 -10.82
C SER A 37 1.19 6.69 -9.85
N MET A 38 0.80 7.96 -9.88
CA MET A 38 -0.24 8.55 -9.04
C MET A 38 -1.63 8.00 -9.37
N ASN A 39 -1.97 7.87 -10.66
CA ASN A 39 -3.22 7.23 -11.08
C ASN A 39 -3.25 5.76 -10.65
N PHE A 40 -2.15 5.02 -10.84
CA PHE A 40 -2.05 3.65 -10.36
C PHE A 40 -2.20 3.55 -8.84
N ILE A 41 -1.53 4.42 -8.08
CA ILE A 41 -1.62 4.50 -6.62
C ILE A 41 -3.05 4.79 -6.17
N ASN A 42 -3.69 5.80 -6.75
CA ASN A 42 -5.05 6.18 -6.43
C ASN A 42 -6.03 5.05 -6.75
N GLU A 43 -5.93 4.44 -7.93
CA GLU A 43 -6.79 3.32 -8.30
C GLU A 43 -6.61 2.11 -7.38
N ASN A 44 -5.37 1.75 -7.02
CA ASN A 44 -5.14 0.62 -6.12
C ASN A 44 -5.67 0.91 -4.71
N ASN A 45 -5.45 2.13 -4.22
CA ASN A 45 -5.95 2.57 -2.91
C ASN A 45 -7.48 2.67 -2.88
N GLU A 46 -8.14 3.04 -3.97
CA GLU A 46 -9.60 3.07 -4.07
C GLU A 46 -10.20 1.66 -4.18
N LYS A 47 -9.58 0.79 -4.99
CA LYS A 47 -10.07 -0.57 -5.21
C LYS A 47 -9.82 -1.49 -4.01
N GLN A 48 -8.77 -1.22 -3.21
CA GLN A 48 -8.39 -1.99 -2.01
C GLN A 48 -8.43 -3.50 -2.26
N ILE A 49 -7.79 -3.93 -3.36
CA ILE A 49 -7.88 -5.32 -3.82
C ILE A 49 -7.14 -6.22 -2.83
N MET A 50 -7.88 -7.18 -2.28
CA MET A 50 -7.30 -8.28 -1.50
C MET A 50 -6.98 -9.45 -2.42
N VAL A 51 -5.70 -9.79 -2.50
CA VAL A 51 -5.20 -10.91 -3.28
C VAL A 51 -5.30 -12.20 -2.45
N ASN A 52 -5.53 -13.32 -3.13
CA ASN A 52 -5.67 -14.67 -2.55
C ASN A 52 -6.95 -14.88 -1.70
N GLN A 53 -7.91 -13.96 -1.73
CA GLN A 53 -9.18 -14.13 -1.03
C GLN A 53 -9.97 -15.36 -1.52
N GLN A 54 -9.85 -15.71 -2.79
CA GLN A 54 -10.44 -16.92 -3.37
C GLN A 54 -9.80 -18.22 -2.86
N ILE A 55 -8.57 -18.16 -2.35
CA ILE A 55 -7.82 -19.30 -1.82
C ILE A 55 -8.08 -19.47 -0.33
N PHE A 56 -8.04 -18.37 0.43
CA PHE A 56 -8.11 -18.36 1.89
C PHE A 56 -9.49 -17.97 2.44
N GLY A 57 -10.46 -17.72 1.56
CA GLY A 57 -11.78 -17.23 1.92
C GLY A 57 -11.80 -15.76 2.32
N SER A 58 -12.97 -15.30 2.74
CA SER A 58 -13.18 -13.92 3.19
C SER A 58 -12.66 -13.69 4.60
N LEU A 59 -12.36 -12.44 4.93
CA LEU A 59 -11.95 -12.05 6.29
C LEU A 59 -13.06 -12.29 7.31
N LYS A 60 -12.67 -12.90 8.43
CA LYS A 60 -13.50 -13.08 9.61
C LYS A 60 -13.15 -12.05 10.68
N SER A 61 -14.03 -11.85 11.64
CA SER A 61 -13.84 -10.86 12.70
C SER A 61 -12.68 -11.20 13.66
N ASP A 62 -12.31 -12.48 13.73
CA ASP A 62 -11.23 -13.04 14.55
C ASP A 62 -9.90 -13.20 13.77
N ASP A 63 -9.89 -12.92 12.47
CA ASP A 63 -8.68 -12.98 11.65
C ASP A 63 -7.69 -11.90 12.07
N THR A 64 -6.41 -12.26 12.16
CA THR A 64 -5.35 -11.31 12.49
C THR A 64 -5.02 -10.43 11.28
N ILE A 65 -4.73 -9.15 11.53
CA ILE A 65 -4.28 -8.20 10.50
C ILE A 65 -2.87 -7.72 10.87
N ILE A 66 -1.93 -7.86 9.95
CA ILE A 66 -0.55 -7.39 10.10
C ILE A 66 -0.31 -6.28 9.09
N ALA A 67 0.08 -5.09 9.54
CA ALA A 67 0.50 -4.00 8.67
C ALA A 67 2.03 -3.89 8.65
N ILE A 68 2.64 -3.89 7.47
CA ILE A 68 4.09 -3.83 7.26
C ILE A 68 4.41 -2.58 6.46
N GLN A 69 5.23 -1.70 7.02
CA GLN A 69 5.76 -0.55 6.30
C GLN A 69 6.93 -0.96 5.41
N VAL A 70 6.84 -0.64 4.12
CA VAL A 70 7.80 -1.03 3.08
C VAL A 70 8.44 0.21 2.49
N HIS A 71 9.77 0.31 2.64
CA HIS A 71 10.62 1.32 2.00
C HIS A 71 11.33 0.73 0.76
N ASN A 72 12.53 1.23 0.42
CA ASN A 72 13.26 0.86 -0.80
C ASN A 72 14.18 -0.38 -0.68
N ARG A 73 14.21 -1.08 0.46
CA ARG A 73 15.13 -2.21 0.69
C ARG A 73 14.46 -3.56 0.45
N SER A 74 14.40 -3.96 -0.82
CA SER A 74 13.75 -5.20 -1.26
C SER A 74 14.33 -6.49 -0.63
N ASP A 75 15.62 -6.52 -0.27
CA ASP A 75 16.25 -7.72 0.29
C ASP A 75 15.77 -8.02 1.71
N TYR A 76 15.56 -6.98 2.54
CA TYR A 76 14.98 -7.15 3.87
C TYR A 76 13.52 -7.56 3.81
N LEU A 77 12.76 -7.01 2.85
CA LEU A 77 11.38 -7.42 2.63
C LEU A 77 11.30 -8.91 2.30
N LYS A 78 12.21 -9.42 1.46
CA LYS A 78 12.26 -10.85 1.13
C LYS A 78 12.51 -11.70 2.37
N ILE A 79 13.50 -11.36 3.20
CA ILE A 79 13.79 -12.07 4.45
C ILE A 79 12.56 -12.07 5.37
N ALA A 80 11.85 -10.94 5.48
CA ALA A 80 10.63 -10.84 6.28
C ALA A 80 9.50 -11.74 5.73
N ILE A 81 9.29 -11.76 4.41
CA ILE A 81 8.31 -12.64 3.76
C ILE A 81 8.65 -14.12 4.02
N ASP A 82 9.91 -14.51 3.83
CA ASP A 82 10.39 -15.87 4.04
C ASP A 82 10.25 -16.32 5.51
N ALA A 83 10.31 -15.38 6.46
CA ALA A 83 10.06 -15.64 7.87
C ALA A 83 8.56 -15.78 8.17
N LEU A 84 7.72 -14.91 7.60
CA LEU A 84 6.26 -14.95 7.77
C LEU A 84 5.64 -16.24 7.22
N GLU A 85 6.17 -16.76 6.11
CA GLU A 85 5.70 -18.02 5.52
C GLU A 85 5.80 -19.21 6.50
N LYS A 86 6.75 -19.17 7.43
CA LYS A 86 6.98 -20.24 8.43
C LYS A 86 6.09 -20.11 9.65
N VAL A 87 5.32 -19.03 9.79
CA VAL A 87 4.46 -18.78 10.94
C VAL A 87 3.22 -19.67 10.86
N LYS A 88 2.98 -20.47 11.90
CA LYS A 88 1.79 -21.31 11.99
C LYS A 88 0.53 -20.45 12.06
N GLY A 89 -0.45 -20.71 11.19
CA GLY A 89 -1.72 -19.98 11.16
C GLY A 89 -1.69 -18.71 10.30
N ILE A 90 -0.58 -18.43 9.60
CA ILE A 90 -0.44 -17.25 8.75
C ILE A 90 -1.49 -17.21 7.61
N GLU A 91 -2.03 -18.36 7.21
CA GLU A 91 -3.07 -18.47 6.19
C GLU A 91 -4.39 -17.79 6.59
N LYS A 92 -4.62 -17.59 7.89
CA LYS A 92 -5.78 -16.88 8.44
C LYS A 92 -5.55 -15.38 8.61
N THR A 93 -4.39 -14.89 8.21
CA THR A 93 -4.00 -13.49 8.40
C THR A 93 -4.21 -12.68 7.13
N LEU A 94 -4.60 -11.41 7.27
CA LEU A 94 -4.43 -10.41 6.22
C LEU A 94 -3.12 -9.65 6.46
N ILE A 95 -2.24 -9.66 5.47
CA ILE A 95 -1.01 -8.87 5.48
C ILE A 95 -1.21 -7.64 4.59
N VAL A 96 -1.09 -6.46 5.18
CA VAL A 96 -1.21 -5.16 4.50
C VAL A 96 0.18 -4.58 4.34
N PHE A 97 0.66 -4.48 3.10
CA PHE A 97 1.92 -3.81 2.78
C PHE A 97 1.67 -2.33 2.48
N SER A 98 2.20 -1.46 3.35
CA SER A 98 2.15 -0.01 3.21
C SER A 98 3.43 0.49 2.55
N HIS A 99 3.34 0.85 1.28
CA HIS A 99 4.49 1.24 0.46
C HIS A 99 4.74 2.74 0.57
N SER A 100 5.96 3.13 0.97
CA SER A 100 6.38 4.54 0.94
C SER A 100 7.01 4.97 -0.39
N VAL A 101 7.28 4.02 -1.29
CA VAL A 101 7.90 4.22 -2.61
C VAL A 101 7.27 3.27 -3.62
N PHE A 102 7.17 3.71 -4.88
CA PHE A 102 6.72 2.84 -5.96
C PHE A 102 7.93 2.13 -6.58
N ASP A 103 8.06 0.84 -6.26
CA ASP A 103 9.12 -0.02 -6.81
C ASP A 103 8.53 -1.30 -7.42
N PRO A 104 8.66 -1.51 -8.74
CA PRO A 104 8.19 -2.72 -9.42
C PRO A 104 8.76 -4.03 -8.86
N LYS A 105 10.02 -4.04 -8.37
CA LYS A 105 10.66 -5.21 -7.79
C LYS A 105 9.95 -5.62 -6.50
N ILE A 106 9.66 -4.65 -5.64
CA ILE A 106 8.90 -4.84 -4.39
C ILE A 106 7.46 -5.28 -4.69
N ASN A 107 6.80 -4.64 -5.65
CA ASN A 107 5.45 -5.02 -6.06
C ASN A 107 5.40 -6.47 -6.56
N LYS A 108 6.41 -6.91 -7.30
CA LYS A 108 6.52 -8.31 -7.76
C LYS A 108 6.70 -9.28 -6.60
N LEU A 109 7.53 -8.94 -5.60
CA LEU A 109 7.71 -9.77 -4.40
C LEU A 109 6.37 -9.94 -3.65
N VAL A 110 5.65 -8.85 -3.41
CA VAL A 110 4.37 -8.90 -2.69
C VAL A 110 3.30 -9.68 -3.46
N ARG A 111 3.22 -9.52 -4.78
CA ARG A 111 2.27 -10.28 -5.64
C ARG A 111 2.52 -11.79 -5.68
N ASN A 112 3.75 -12.21 -5.43
CA ASN A 112 4.14 -13.61 -5.44
C ASN A 112 3.83 -14.34 -4.13
N ILE A 113 3.38 -13.64 -3.09
CA ILE A 113 2.97 -14.28 -1.83
C ILE A 113 1.75 -15.19 -2.09
N LYS A 114 1.86 -16.46 -1.69
CA LYS A 114 0.81 -17.49 -1.85
C LYS A 114 0.35 -18.13 -0.56
N PHE A 115 0.90 -17.74 0.59
CA PHE A 115 0.61 -18.35 1.89
C PHE A 115 -0.39 -17.56 2.75
N ALA A 116 -0.79 -16.36 2.34
CA ALA A 116 -1.73 -15.52 3.09
C ALA A 116 -2.57 -14.61 2.18
N LYS A 117 -3.60 -13.98 2.76
CA LYS A 117 -4.34 -12.87 2.14
C LYS A 117 -3.46 -11.63 2.17
N VAL A 118 -3.38 -10.92 1.04
CA VAL A 118 -2.47 -9.77 0.91
C VAL A 118 -3.20 -8.57 0.34
N MET A 119 -2.93 -7.39 0.90
CA MET A 119 -3.37 -6.10 0.38
C MET A 119 -2.17 -5.16 0.25
N GLN A 120 -2.13 -4.37 -0.82
CA GLN A 120 -1.13 -3.33 -1.01
C GLN A 120 -1.80 -1.96 -0.92
N ILE A 121 -1.21 -1.08 -0.13
CA ILE A 121 -1.61 0.33 -0.02
C ILE A 121 -0.37 1.18 -0.26
N PHE A 122 -0.53 2.29 -0.96
CA PHE A 122 0.58 3.15 -1.35
C PHE A 122 0.40 4.52 -0.71
N TYR A 123 1.46 5.05 -0.11
CA TYR A 123 1.46 6.41 0.40
C TYR A 123 1.46 7.40 -0.78
N PRO A 124 0.41 8.25 -0.92
CA PRO A 124 0.26 9.11 -2.10
C PRO A 124 1.19 10.34 -2.12
N TYR A 125 2.01 10.56 -1.08
CA TYR A 125 2.87 11.75 -0.95
C TYR A 125 4.32 11.40 -0.63
N SER A 126 4.89 10.39 -1.29
CA SER A 126 6.32 10.08 -1.14
C SER A 126 7.19 11.23 -1.68
N THR A 127 8.40 11.42 -1.14
CA THR A 127 9.41 12.35 -1.69
C THR A 127 9.77 12.03 -3.14
N GLN A 128 9.53 10.79 -3.59
CA GLN A 128 9.62 10.40 -4.99
C GLN A 128 8.57 11.11 -5.87
N LEU A 129 7.39 11.43 -5.31
CA LEU A 129 6.31 12.14 -5.99
C LEU A 129 6.44 13.67 -5.89
N PHE A 130 7.13 14.17 -4.87
CA PHE A 130 7.34 15.59 -4.61
C PHE A 130 8.81 15.85 -4.25
N PRO A 131 9.73 15.89 -5.25
CA PRO A 131 11.17 16.03 -4.97
C PRO A 131 11.62 17.47 -4.67
N HIS A 132 10.86 18.49 -5.08
CA HIS A 132 11.22 19.92 -4.97
C HIS A 132 10.17 20.77 -4.25
N SER A 133 9.25 20.11 -3.57
CA SER A 133 8.18 20.72 -2.80
C SER A 133 7.82 19.78 -1.67
N PHE A 134 7.37 20.33 -0.54
CA PHE A 134 7.05 19.55 0.65
C PHE A 134 6.16 18.32 0.30
N PRO A 135 6.50 17.10 0.76
CA PRO A 135 7.50 16.76 1.80
C PRO A 135 8.94 16.50 1.32
N GLY A 136 9.28 16.75 0.04
CA GLY A 136 10.67 16.77 -0.41
C GLY A 136 11.36 18.11 -0.14
N ASP A 137 12.58 18.28 -0.65
CA ASP A 137 13.40 19.47 -0.38
C ASP A 137 12.85 20.68 -1.14
N ASP A 138 12.18 21.58 -0.44
CA ASP A 138 11.75 22.87 -0.98
C ASP A 138 12.94 23.83 -0.99
N PRO A 139 13.23 24.55 -2.10
CA PRO A 139 14.32 25.52 -2.14
C PRO A 139 14.12 26.74 -1.23
N ASN A 140 12.96 26.92 -0.61
CA ASN A 140 12.67 27.99 0.35
C ASN A 140 12.58 27.51 1.81
N ASP A 141 12.95 26.25 2.10
CA ASP A 141 13.07 25.71 3.46
C ASP A 141 14.38 26.15 4.17
#